data_AF-A0A401UZR4-F1
#
_entry.id   AF-A0A401UZR4-F1
#
_cell.length_a   1.000
_cell.length_b   1.000
_cell.length_c   1.000
_cell.angle_alpha   90.00
_cell.angle_beta   90.00
_cell.angle_gamma   90.00
#
_symmetry.space_group_name_H-M   'P 1'
#
loop_
_entity.id
_entity.type
_entity.pdbx_description
1 polymer ?
#
loop_
_entity_poly.entity_id
_entity_poly.type
_entity_poly.pdbx_seq_one_letter_code
_entity_poly.pdbx_strand_id
1 'polypeptide(L)'
;MPDLVADLLGDMGLPEDTLAVFGDDLEAWLSYLSTSQPWDSDLEALRNQATFLQASRAIRGIVARHEAQVLDSSPPLWLKRLVLQLAHEQAAVITFNYDLLFERALANSGRYGSLGDLYAIPLEMRWPPGSSGFVSSSEPRGPMPRLFKLHGSINWHYGGLTSPATARIVLDDGGFSWAPRGIRVDDSPRYDVLLDDLEPLLVPPTAAKSTFYSNQSLRAQWRRAYTSLKQADELVVLGFSFPPSDVQVRQMILLSGPWDLVTVVDPSPEPARRVRELLGDSQEIQTFGSVLEYTDVTSGDIVSWGTDRDGDGYSRPLVTSNDDTLAEVAQLRNSGTPRDWDRAREANFTESIAAEFVGGRYSESISDQFAHRAESPFSSDLRYLFVPR
;
A
#
# COMPACT_ATOMS: atom_id res chain seq x y z
N MET A 1 -8.75 -13.37 -8.98
CA MET A 1 -10.09 -12.85 -9.38
C MET A 1 -11.27 -13.76 -9.05
N PRO A 2 -11.26 -15.09 -9.29
CA PRO A 2 -12.43 -15.94 -9.00
C PRO A 2 -12.90 -15.83 -7.54
N ASP A 3 -11.94 -15.81 -6.61
CA ASP A 3 -12.22 -15.68 -5.17
C ASP A 3 -12.80 -14.31 -4.81
N LEU A 4 -12.37 -13.23 -5.49
CA LEU A 4 -12.92 -11.89 -5.26
C LEU A 4 -14.38 -11.79 -5.72
N VAL A 5 -14.71 -12.36 -6.89
CA VAL A 5 -16.09 -12.35 -7.41
C VAL A 5 -17.00 -13.17 -6.50
N ALA A 6 -16.56 -14.37 -6.10
CA ALA A 6 -17.30 -15.22 -5.19
C ALA A 6 -17.52 -14.56 -3.82
N ASP A 7 -16.46 -14.00 -3.22
CA ASP A 7 -16.54 -13.26 -1.96
C ASP A 7 -17.47 -12.05 -2.08
N LEU A 8 -17.41 -11.31 -3.19
CA LEU A 8 -18.24 -10.12 -3.42
C LEU A 8 -19.72 -10.46 -3.54
N LEU A 9 -20.06 -11.46 -4.36
CA LEU A 9 -21.44 -11.90 -4.51
C LEU A 9 -21.97 -12.46 -3.19
N GLY A 10 -21.15 -13.23 -2.46
CA GLY A 10 -21.48 -13.73 -1.13
C GLY A 10 -21.74 -12.62 -0.12
N ASP A 11 -20.83 -11.65 0.01
CA ASP A 11 -20.95 -10.52 0.94
C ASP A 11 -22.16 -9.62 0.61
N MET A 12 -22.53 -9.52 -0.66
CA MET A 12 -23.71 -8.75 -1.11
C MET A 12 -25.02 -9.56 -1.11
N GLY A 13 -24.97 -10.88 -0.86
CA GLY A 13 -26.12 -11.77 -0.95
C GLY A 13 -26.71 -11.87 -2.37
N LEU A 14 -25.87 -11.76 -3.39
CA LEU A 14 -26.26 -11.81 -4.80
C LEU A 14 -26.13 -13.25 -5.35
N PRO A 15 -26.96 -13.64 -6.35
CA PRO A 15 -26.83 -14.92 -7.03
C PRO A 15 -25.44 -15.13 -7.68
N GLU A 16 -24.95 -16.36 -7.71
CA GLU A 16 -23.64 -16.70 -8.32
C GLU A 16 -23.58 -16.37 -9.81
N ASP A 17 -24.71 -16.39 -10.52
CA ASP A 17 -24.82 -16.09 -11.95
C ASP A 17 -25.02 -14.60 -12.26
N THR A 18 -24.91 -13.72 -11.27
CA THR A 18 -25.13 -12.26 -11.44
C THR A 18 -24.27 -11.65 -12.56
N LEU A 19 -23.04 -12.12 -12.72
CA LEU A 19 -22.11 -11.60 -13.74
C LEU A 19 -22.22 -12.33 -15.08
N ALA A 20 -23.05 -13.37 -15.21
CA ALA A 20 -23.10 -14.20 -16.43
C ALA A 20 -23.49 -13.38 -17.68
N VAL A 21 -24.39 -12.40 -17.53
CA VAL A 21 -24.79 -11.47 -18.60
C VAL A 21 -23.63 -10.59 -19.08
N PHE A 22 -22.63 -10.39 -18.22
CA PHE A 22 -21.42 -9.63 -18.49
C PHE A 22 -20.22 -10.54 -18.83
N GLY A 23 -20.45 -11.83 -19.11
CA GLY A 23 -19.39 -12.79 -19.43
C GLY A 23 -18.46 -13.06 -18.25
N ASP A 24 -19.00 -13.04 -17.02
CA ASP A 24 -18.26 -13.21 -15.77
C ASP A 24 -17.19 -12.12 -15.53
N ASP A 25 -17.37 -10.96 -16.15
CA ASP A 25 -16.47 -9.81 -16.04
C ASP A 25 -16.97 -8.80 -14.98
N LEU A 26 -16.26 -8.78 -13.85
CA LEU A 26 -16.51 -7.86 -12.74
C LEU A 26 -16.37 -6.38 -13.16
N GLU A 27 -15.39 -6.06 -14.01
CA GLU A 27 -15.18 -4.69 -14.49
C GLU A 27 -16.35 -4.24 -15.37
N ALA A 28 -16.84 -5.12 -16.24
CA ALA A 28 -18.00 -4.84 -17.08
C ALA A 28 -19.27 -4.61 -16.24
N TRP A 29 -19.52 -5.46 -15.24
CA TRP A 29 -20.66 -5.32 -14.34
C TRP A 29 -20.60 -4.02 -13.51
N LEU A 30 -19.46 -3.73 -12.88
CA LEU A 30 -19.29 -2.49 -12.12
C LEU A 30 -19.39 -1.25 -13.02
N SER A 31 -18.89 -1.33 -14.25
CA SER A 31 -19.02 -0.26 -15.24
C SER A 31 -20.48 0.04 -15.55
N TYR A 32 -21.27 -1.01 -15.82
CA TYR A 32 -22.70 -0.89 -16.05
C TYR A 32 -23.42 -0.24 -14.86
N LEU A 33 -23.13 -0.69 -13.63
CA LEU A 33 -23.78 -0.17 -12.42
C LEU A 33 -23.41 1.29 -12.11
N SER A 34 -22.18 1.71 -12.45
CA SER A 34 -21.65 3.03 -12.11
C SER A 34 -22.24 4.18 -12.93
N THR A 35 -22.81 3.88 -14.11
CA THR A 35 -23.23 4.87 -15.10
C THR A 35 -24.69 4.65 -15.48
N SER A 36 -25.51 5.70 -15.45
CA SER A 36 -26.89 5.64 -15.93
C SER A 36 -26.92 5.30 -17.41
N GLN A 37 -27.63 4.24 -17.79
CA GLN A 37 -27.74 3.84 -19.18
C GLN A 37 -28.85 4.63 -19.89
N PRO A 38 -28.74 4.88 -21.21
CA PRO A 38 -29.76 5.61 -21.96
C PRO A 38 -31.16 4.96 -21.95
N TRP A 39 -31.23 3.66 -21.64
CA TRP A 39 -32.47 2.88 -21.57
C TRP A 39 -32.99 2.67 -20.14
N ASP A 40 -32.22 3.06 -19.12
CA ASP A 40 -32.66 2.94 -17.73
C ASP A 40 -33.72 4.00 -17.41
N SER A 41 -34.74 3.62 -16.65
CA SER A 41 -35.55 4.62 -15.94
C SER A 41 -34.75 5.24 -14.78
N ASP A 42 -35.16 6.42 -14.29
CA ASP A 42 -34.53 7.07 -13.13
C ASP A 42 -34.46 6.13 -11.91
N LEU A 43 -35.49 5.30 -11.71
CA LEU A 43 -35.54 4.33 -10.61
C LEU A 43 -34.47 3.24 -10.77
N GLU A 44 -34.28 2.72 -11.99
CA GLU A 44 -33.29 1.69 -12.29
C GLU A 44 -31.87 2.26 -12.17
N ALA A 45 -31.63 3.46 -12.70
CA ALA A 45 -30.36 4.16 -12.58
C ALA A 45 -29.95 4.36 -11.11
N LEU A 46 -30.90 4.78 -10.25
CA LEU A 46 -30.64 4.94 -8.81
C LEU A 46 -30.38 3.61 -8.10
N ARG A 47 -31.08 2.53 -8.49
CA ARG A 47 -30.82 1.18 -7.96
C ARG A 47 -29.44 0.69 -8.36
N ASN A 48 -29.06 0.85 -9.62
CA ASN A 48 -27.74 0.50 -10.14
C ASN A 48 -26.64 1.23 -9.36
N GLN A 49 -26.81 2.54 -9.14
CA GLN A 49 -25.87 3.34 -8.35
C GLN A 49 -25.79 2.87 -6.89
N ALA A 50 -26.91 2.51 -6.27
CA ALA A 50 -26.92 1.97 -4.91
C ALA A 50 -26.16 0.63 -4.84
N THR A 51 -26.41 -0.28 -5.79
CA THR A 51 -25.69 -1.57 -5.89
C THR A 51 -24.19 -1.36 -6.11
N PHE A 52 -23.82 -0.39 -6.95
CA PHE A 52 -22.42 -0.02 -7.17
C PHE A 52 -21.70 0.45 -5.89
N LEU A 53 -22.36 1.30 -5.10
CA LEU A 53 -21.82 1.78 -3.83
C LEU A 53 -21.69 0.63 -2.81
N GLN A 54 -22.68 -0.27 -2.76
CA GLN A 54 -22.62 -1.48 -1.94
C GLN A 54 -21.45 -2.39 -2.35
N ALA A 55 -21.26 -2.61 -3.65
CA ALA A 55 -20.14 -3.39 -4.17
C ALA A 55 -18.80 -2.76 -3.82
N SER A 56 -18.67 -1.44 -3.92
CA SER A 56 -17.45 -0.72 -3.54
C SER A 56 -17.11 -0.90 -2.05
N ARG A 57 -18.11 -0.88 -1.16
CA ARG A 57 -17.91 -1.16 0.28
C ARG A 57 -17.53 -2.62 0.54
N ALA A 58 -18.18 -3.56 -0.15
CA ALA A 58 -17.86 -4.98 -0.03
C ALA A 58 -16.43 -5.28 -0.51
N ILE A 59 -16.01 -4.74 -1.66
CA ILE A 59 -14.63 -4.84 -2.16
C ILE A 59 -13.62 -4.34 -1.12
N ARG A 60 -13.88 -3.19 -0.47
CA ARG A 60 -13.02 -2.71 0.63
C ARG A 60 -12.92 -3.75 1.75
N GLY A 61 -14.06 -4.29 2.18
CA GLY A 61 -14.11 -5.30 3.24
C GLY A 61 -13.31 -6.54 2.90
N ILE A 62 -13.46 -7.05 1.68
CA ILE A 62 -12.72 -8.21 1.17
C ILE A 62 -11.22 -7.92 1.19
N VAL A 63 -10.77 -6.81 0.58
CA VAL A 63 -9.35 -6.45 0.57
C VAL A 63 -8.79 -6.32 1.99
N ALA A 64 -9.53 -5.71 2.92
CA ALA A 64 -9.12 -5.60 4.31
C ALA A 64 -9.01 -6.97 5.02
N ARG A 65 -9.93 -7.92 4.74
CA ARG A 65 -9.88 -9.29 5.26
C ARG A 65 -8.66 -10.05 4.74
N HIS A 66 -8.39 -9.98 3.44
CA HIS A 66 -7.23 -10.62 2.82
C HIS A 66 -5.91 -9.99 3.29
N GLU A 67 -5.85 -8.65 3.45
CA GLU A 67 -4.71 -7.97 4.08
C GLU A 67 -4.45 -8.51 5.49
N ALA A 68 -5.49 -8.62 6.33
CA ALA A 68 -5.34 -9.11 7.70
C ALA A 68 -4.74 -10.52 7.76
N GLN A 69 -5.16 -11.42 6.86
CA GLN A 69 -4.61 -12.78 6.77
C GLN A 69 -3.11 -12.78 6.41
N VAL A 70 -2.67 -11.90 5.51
CA VAL A 70 -1.24 -11.78 5.16
C VAL A 70 -0.42 -11.30 6.36
N LEU A 71 -0.99 -10.39 7.16
CA LEU A 71 -0.34 -9.78 8.32
C LEU A 71 -0.17 -10.74 9.51
N ASP A 72 -0.80 -11.92 9.48
CA ASP A 72 -0.56 -13.00 10.46
C ASP A 72 0.84 -13.64 10.30
N SER A 73 1.48 -13.42 9.15
CA SER A 73 2.84 -13.86 8.86
C SER A 73 3.83 -12.69 8.91
N SER A 74 5.13 -12.96 9.07
CA SER A 74 6.15 -11.89 8.96
C SER A 74 6.27 -11.39 7.51
N PRO A 75 6.65 -10.12 7.29
CA PRO A 75 6.83 -9.62 5.94
C PRO A 75 7.90 -10.44 5.21
N PRO A 76 7.63 -10.89 3.97
CA PRO A 76 8.60 -11.70 3.24
C PRO A 76 9.87 -10.91 2.95
N LEU A 77 11.01 -11.59 2.91
CA LEU A 77 12.31 -10.94 2.82
C LEU A 77 12.48 -10.12 1.53
N TRP A 78 11.96 -10.62 0.41
CA TRP A 78 11.99 -9.90 -0.87
C TRP A 78 11.23 -8.56 -0.77
N LEU A 79 10.14 -8.49 -0.01
CA LEU A 79 9.37 -7.25 0.15
C LEU A 79 10.16 -6.23 0.97
N LYS A 80 10.84 -6.69 2.03
CA LYS A 80 11.73 -5.84 2.83
C LYS A 80 12.86 -5.26 1.98
N ARG A 81 13.51 -6.10 1.15
CA ARG A 81 14.57 -5.66 0.22
C ARG A 81 14.03 -4.64 -0.78
N LEU A 82 12.89 -4.94 -1.39
CA LEU A 82 12.25 -4.06 -2.35
C LEU A 82 11.92 -2.68 -1.77
N VAL A 83 11.25 -2.60 -0.61
CA VAL A 83 10.89 -1.30 -0.04
C VAL A 83 12.11 -0.48 0.39
N LEU A 84 13.20 -1.14 0.81
CA LEU A 84 14.45 -0.47 1.16
C LEU A 84 15.18 0.06 -0.08
N GLN A 85 15.24 -0.73 -1.16
CA GLN A 85 15.81 -0.30 -2.43
C GLN A 85 15.04 0.91 -3.01
N LEU A 86 13.71 0.81 -3.08
CA LEU A 86 12.88 1.91 -3.57
C LEU A 86 12.99 3.17 -2.70
N ALA A 87 13.19 3.01 -1.39
CA ALA A 87 13.46 4.12 -0.50
C ALA A 87 14.82 4.77 -0.78
N HIS A 88 15.86 3.96 -0.96
CA HIS A 88 17.21 4.42 -1.32
C HIS A 88 17.20 5.25 -2.59
N GLU A 89 16.56 4.73 -3.64
CA GLU A 89 16.43 5.37 -4.95
C GLU A 89 15.47 6.58 -4.94
N GLN A 90 14.74 6.80 -3.84
CA GLN A 90 13.66 7.77 -3.75
C GLN A 90 12.63 7.62 -4.88
N ALA A 91 12.35 6.36 -5.23
CA ALA A 91 11.59 6.01 -6.41
C ALA A 91 10.16 6.60 -6.39
N ALA A 92 9.66 6.95 -7.58
CA ALA A 92 8.26 7.27 -7.78
C ALA A 92 7.45 5.98 -7.96
N VAL A 93 6.79 5.53 -6.89
CA VAL A 93 6.01 4.28 -6.88
C VAL A 93 4.57 4.57 -7.23
N ILE A 94 4.13 4.09 -8.39
CA ILE A 94 2.73 4.15 -8.83
C ILE A 94 2.09 2.80 -8.57
N THR A 95 0.95 2.80 -7.88
CA THR A 95 0.23 1.57 -7.56
C THR A 95 -1.27 1.71 -7.80
N PHE A 96 -1.85 0.63 -8.29
CA PHE A 96 -3.30 0.47 -8.50
C PHE A 96 -3.94 -0.34 -7.37
N ASN A 97 -3.15 -0.63 -6.33
CA ASN A 97 -3.48 -1.52 -5.25
C ASN A 97 -4.24 -0.78 -4.15
N TYR A 98 -5.25 -1.42 -3.59
CA TYR A 98 -6.01 -0.82 -2.49
C TYR A 98 -5.42 -1.13 -1.12
N ASP A 99 -4.78 -2.30 -0.94
CA ASP A 99 -4.17 -2.74 0.32
C ASP A 99 -2.97 -1.88 0.74
N LEU A 100 -2.56 -2.03 1.99
CA LEU A 100 -1.51 -1.26 2.65
C LEU A 100 -0.20 -2.05 2.83
N LEU A 101 -0.02 -3.20 2.19
CA LEU A 101 1.14 -4.07 2.46
C LEU A 101 2.46 -3.36 2.17
N PHE A 102 2.51 -2.53 1.13
CA PHE A 102 3.68 -1.71 0.82
C PHE A 102 3.95 -0.67 1.91
N GLU A 103 2.93 0.09 2.30
CA GLU A 103 3.05 1.10 3.35
C GLU A 103 3.45 0.47 4.69
N ARG A 104 2.88 -0.68 5.03
CA ARG A 104 3.20 -1.41 6.27
C ARG A 104 4.61 -1.97 6.26
N ALA A 105 5.07 -2.52 5.13
CA ALA A 105 6.44 -3.00 5.00
C ALA A 105 7.45 -1.85 5.13
N LEU A 106 7.18 -0.72 4.48
CA LEU A 106 8.02 0.48 4.62
C LEU A 106 7.95 1.03 6.05
N ALA A 107 6.78 0.99 6.68
CA ALA A 107 6.62 1.45 8.04
C ALA A 107 7.38 0.60 9.06
N ASN A 108 7.40 -0.70 8.81
CA ASN A 108 8.16 -1.69 9.58
C ASN A 108 9.69 -1.49 9.46
N SER A 109 10.18 -0.72 8.48
CA SER A 109 11.58 -0.29 8.41
C SER A 109 11.93 0.90 9.34
N GLY A 110 10.92 1.58 9.89
CA GLY A 110 11.05 2.69 10.86
C GLY A 110 11.64 4.00 10.31
N ARG A 111 11.55 4.22 8.99
CA ARG A 111 12.13 5.37 8.27
C ARG A 111 11.27 6.62 8.17
N TYR A 112 9.95 6.49 8.22
CA TYR A 112 9.04 7.60 7.92
C TYR A 112 8.68 8.38 9.19
N GLY A 113 8.52 9.71 9.08
CA GLY A 113 8.05 10.55 10.19
C GLY A 113 6.53 10.52 10.31
N SER A 114 5.85 10.59 9.16
CA SER A 114 4.40 10.43 9.00
C SER A 114 4.10 9.80 7.65
N LEU A 115 2.96 9.11 7.50
CA LEU A 115 2.54 8.65 6.17
C LEU A 115 2.30 9.80 5.18
N GLY A 116 2.13 11.02 5.68
CA GLY A 116 2.15 12.22 4.85
C GLY A 116 3.45 12.38 4.07
N ASP A 117 4.57 11.81 4.54
CA ASP A 117 5.84 11.83 3.84
C ASP A 117 5.87 10.86 2.65
N LEU A 118 5.05 9.81 2.70
CA LEU A 118 4.97 8.77 1.68
C LEU A 118 3.95 9.10 0.60
N TYR A 119 2.73 9.45 1.00
CA TYR A 119 1.63 9.68 0.06
C TYR A 119 1.79 11.00 -0.69
N ALA A 120 1.83 10.94 -2.02
CA ALA A 120 1.98 12.13 -2.86
C ALA A 120 0.67 12.94 -3.06
N ILE A 121 -0.22 12.95 -2.06
CA ILE A 121 -1.57 13.56 -2.09
C ILE A 121 -1.90 14.19 -0.72
N PRO A 122 -2.61 15.33 -0.67
CA PRO A 122 -3.04 15.90 0.61
C PRO A 122 -4.13 15.03 1.24
N LEU A 123 -3.83 14.48 2.41
CA LEU A 123 -4.74 13.69 3.23
C LEU A 123 -5.05 14.43 4.53
N GLU A 124 -6.32 14.42 4.92
CA GLU A 124 -6.80 14.97 6.18
C GLU A 124 -6.85 13.88 7.25
N MET A 125 -6.25 14.13 8.41
CA MET A 125 -6.41 13.27 9.58
C MET A 125 -7.49 13.85 10.48
N ARG A 126 -8.46 13.03 10.86
CA ARG A 126 -9.50 13.39 11.83
C ARG A 126 -9.11 12.89 13.21
N TRP A 127 -9.34 13.74 14.21
CA TRP A 127 -9.06 13.46 15.61
C TRP A 127 -10.36 13.48 16.41
N PRO A 128 -10.52 12.60 17.41
CA PRO A 128 -11.67 12.67 18.31
C PRO A 128 -11.77 14.03 19.00
N PRO A 129 -12.97 14.51 19.32
CA PRO A 129 -13.14 15.64 20.21
C PRO A 129 -12.37 15.45 21.52
N GLY A 130 -11.63 16.48 21.94
CA GLY A 130 -10.83 16.45 23.17
C GLY A 130 -9.49 15.70 23.06
N SER A 131 -9.12 15.20 21.87
CA SER A 131 -7.77 14.69 21.63
C SER A 131 -6.77 15.84 21.58
N SER A 132 -5.72 15.73 22.39
CA SER A 132 -4.53 16.60 22.34
C SER A 132 -3.42 15.83 21.66
N GLY A 133 -3.15 16.15 20.40
CA GLY A 133 -2.03 15.58 19.64
C GLY A 133 -0.83 16.50 19.67
N PHE A 134 0.37 15.95 19.87
CA PHE A 134 1.60 16.65 19.52
C PHE A 134 1.78 16.52 18.00
N VAL A 135 1.64 17.63 17.27
CA VAL A 135 2.00 17.67 15.86
C VAL A 135 3.53 17.66 15.79
N SER A 136 4.10 16.49 15.53
CA SER A 136 5.53 16.36 15.28
C SER A 136 5.83 16.87 13.86
N SER A 137 6.73 17.84 13.73
CA SER A 137 7.32 18.23 12.45
C SER A 137 8.48 17.32 12.05
N SER A 138 8.48 16.07 12.52
CA SER A 138 9.58 15.13 12.29
C SER A 138 9.72 14.84 10.81
N GLU A 139 10.88 15.21 10.27
CA GLU A 139 11.27 14.84 8.92
C GLU A 139 11.48 13.32 8.81
N PRO A 140 11.35 12.74 7.61
CA PRO A 140 11.78 11.38 7.34
C PRO A 140 13.20 11.13 7.85
N ARG A 141 13.45 9.95 8.41
CA ARG A 141 14.75 9.53 8.97
C ARG A 141 15.70 9.02 7.88
N GLY A 142 15.49 9.41 6.63
CA GLY A 142 16.29 9.01 5.47
C GLY A 142 15.55 9.17 4.14
N PRO A 143 16.17 8.73 3.03
CA PRO A 143 15.53 8.66 1.71
C PRO A 143 14.22 7.87 1.77
N MET A 144 13.21 8.37 1.07
CA MET A 144 11.86 7.80 1.02
C MET A 144 11.34 7.77 -0.42
N PRO A 145 10.61 6.71 -0.81
CA PRO A 145 9.91 6.70 -2.08
C PRO A 145 8.70 7.64 -2.00
N ARG A 146 8.18 8.03 -3.16
CA ARG A 146 6.89 8.73 -3.26
C ARG A 146 5.82 7.79 -3.80
N LEU A 147 4.73 7.64 -3.05
CA LEU A 147 3.65 6.70 -3.38
C LEU A 147 2.44 7.41 -4.01
N PHE A 148 2.04 6.94 -5.19
CA PHE A 148 0.87 7.37 -5.94
C PHE A 148 -0.16 6.24 -6.01
N LYS A 149 -1.19 6.30 -5.15
CA LYS A 149 -2.33 5.37 -5.17
C LYS A 149 -3.45 5.86 -6.07
N LEU A 150 -3.31 5.58 -7.36
CA LEU A 150 -4.14 6.18 -8.42
C LEU A 150 -5.61 5.73 -8.40
N HIS A 151 -5.89 4.58 -7.80
CA HIS A 151 -7.25 4.06 -7.60
C HIS A 151 -7.76 4.24 -6.17
N GLY A 152 -7.11 5.06 -5.34
CA GLY A 152 -7.49 5.18 -3.93
C GLY A 152 -6.94 4.05 -3.07
N SER A 153 -7.47 3.91 -1.86
CA SER A 153 -6.89 3.03 -0.84
C SER A 153 -7.93 2.60 0.20
N ILE A 154 -7.78 1.42 0.80
CA ILE A 154 -8.72 0.94 1.84
C ILE A 154 -8.71 1.77 3.13
N ASN A 155 -7.72 2.65 3.31
CA ASN A 155 -7.63 3.64 4.39
C ASN A 155 -8.04 5.05 3.95
N TRP A 156 -8.59 5.26 2.75
CA TRP A 156 -9.01 6.59 2.30
C TRP A 156 -10.53 6.69 2.28
N HIS A 157 -11.03 7.83 2.74
CA HIS A 157 -12.44 8.14 2.80
C HIS A 157 -12.72 9.52 2.20
N TYR A 158 -13.94 9.75 1.73
CA TYR A 158 -14.39 11.04 1.19
C TYR A 158 -15.91 11.16 1.35
N GLY A 159 -16.49 12.34 1.10
CA GLY A 159 -17.93 12.54 1.27
C GLY A 159 -18.83 11.94 0.17
N GLY A 160 -18.37 10.92 -0.57
CA GLY A 160 -19.17 10.23 -1.59
C GLY A 160 -19.25 10.92 -2.96
N LEU A 161 -19.93 10.27 -3.91
CA LEU A 161 -19.96 10.67 -5.34
C LEU A 161 -20.60 12.04 -5.60
N THR A 162 -21.44 12.51 -4.68
CA THR A 162 -22.12 13.82 -4.75
C THR A 162 -21.32 14.94 -4.09
N SER A 163 -20.19 14.63 -3.47
CA SER A 163 -19.35 15.63 -2.84
C SER A 163 -18.76 16.60 -3.86
N PRO A 164 -18.53 17.87 -3.46
CA PRO A 164 -17.82 18.82 -4.29
C PRO A 164 -16.44 18.29 -4.70
N ALA A 165 -15.97 18.70 -5.87
CA ALA A 165 -14.63 18.38 -6.37
C ALA A 165 -13.49 18.75 -5.40
N THR A 166 -13.73 19.69 -4.48
CA THR A 166 -12.79 20.16 -3.46
C THR A 166 -12.85 19.38 -2.14
N ALA A 167 -13.74 18.37 -2.03
CA ALA A 167 -13.85 17.56 -0.83
C ALA A 167 -12.52 16.92 -0.47
N ARG A 168 -12.18 16.98 0.83
CA ARG A 168 -10.95 16.43 1.35
C ARG A 168 -11.03 14.91 1.38
N ILE A 169 -9.87 14.29 1.21
CA ILE A 169 -9.71 12.85 1.37
C ILE A 169 -9.22 12.64 2.79
N VAL A 170 -9.97 11.88 3.57
CA VAL A 170 -9.69 11.61 4.97
C VAL A 170 -8.93 10.29 5.07
N LEU A 171 -7.81 10.32 5.79
CA LEU A 171 -6.98 9.16 6.10
C LEU A 171 -7.50 8.47 7.37
N ASP A 172 -7.73 7.18 7.25
CA ASP A 172 -7.96 6.25 8.35
C ASP A 172 -6.62 5.66 8.81
N ASP A 173 -6.01 6.28 9.82
CA ASP A 173 -4.74 5.86 10.43
C ASP A 173 -4.93 4.68 11.39
N GLY A 174 -5.55 3.59 10.91
CA GLY A 174 -5.78 2.35 11.67
C GLY A 174 -4.51 1.59 12.08
N GLY A 175 -3.36 2.26 12.15
CA GLY A 175 -2.04 1.70 12.43
C GLY A 175 -1.37 1.13 11.19
N PHE A 176 -0.12 1.53 10.97
CA PHE A 176 0.71 1.11 9.82
C PHE A 176 1.81 0.13 10.19
N SER A 177 1.80 -0.44 11.40
CA SER A 177 2.68 -1.56 11.72
C SER A 177 2.35 -2.77 10.85
N TRP A 178 3.33 -3.67 10.70
CA TRP A 178 3.09 -5.00 10.16
C TRP A 178 2.36 -5.86 11.20
N ALA A 179 1.08 -5.58 11.38
CA ALA A 179 0.17 -6.28 12.27
C ALA A 179 -1.26 -6.07 11.77
N PRO A 180 -2.17 -7.06 11.96
CA PRO A 180 -3.57 -6.90 11.60
C PRO A 180 -4.18 -5.62 12.17
N ARG A 181 -5.13 -5.02 11.44
CA ARG A 181 -5.93 -3.90 11.94
C ARG A 181 -6.68 -4.34 13.20
N GLY A 182 -6.14 -4.04 14.37
CA GLY A 182 -6.69 -4.56 15.62
C GLY A 182 -6.05 -4.05 16.89
N ILE A 183 -5.04 -3.18 16.82
CA ILE A 183 -4.52 -2.50 18.00
C ILE A 183 -4.78 -1.00 17.84
N ARG A 184 -6.06 -0.61 17.82
CA ARG A 184 -6.39 0.67 18.43
C ARG A 184 -6.06 0.49 19.90
N VAL A 185 -5.04 1.21 20.38
CA VAL A 185 -4.68 1.19 21.81
C VAL A 185 -5.84 1.73 22.67
N ASP A 186 -6.82 2.38 22.05
CA ASP A 186 -7.96 3.02 22.68
C ASP A 186 -9.28 2.68 21.95
N ASP A 187 -10.07 1.78 22.55
CA ASP A 187 -11.45 1.44 22.13
C ASP A 187 -12.49 2.47 22.61
N SER A 188 -12.07 3.70 22.91
CA SER A 188 -12.99 4.74 23.36
C SER A 188 -14.04 5.06 22.28
N PRO A 189 -15.33 5.19 22.66
CA PRO A 189 -16.42 5.50 21.73
C PRO A 189 -16.24 6.78 20.92
N ARG A 190 -15.35 7.70 21.37
CA ARG A 190 -15.01 8.93 20.66
C ARG A 190 -14.37 8.68 19.29
N TYR A 191 -13.82 7.50 19.06
CA TYR A 191 -13.19 7.11 17.80
C TYR A 191 -14.16 6.43 16.82
N ASP A 192 -15.35 6.04 17.26
CA ASP A 192 -16.33 5.34 16.44
C ASP A 192 -16.90 6.26 15.36
N VAL A 193 -17.15 7.52 15.74
CA VAL A 193 -17.85 8.50 14.88
C VAL A 193 -16.97 9.22 13.86
N LEU A 194 -15.67 8.92 13.79
CA LEU A 194 -14.72 9.71 13.00
C LEU A 194 -14.94 9.63 11.49
N LEU A 195 -15.54 8.54 11.02
CA LEU A 195 -15.68 8.21 9.61
C LEU A 195 -17.14 7.92 9.20
N ASP A 196 -18.09 8.03 10.13
CA ASP A 196 -19.51 7.65 9.95
C ASP A 196 -20.22 8.45 8.85
N ASP A 197 -19.76 9.67 8.58
CA ASP A 197 -20.27 10.58 7.54
C ASP A 197 -19.56 10.41 6.19
N LEU A 198 -18.64 9.45 6.06
CA LEU A 198 -17.80 9.28 4.87
C LEU A 198 -17.95 7.92 4.21
N GLU A 199 -17.65 7.89 2.92
CA GLU A 199 -17.59 6.70 2.10
C GLU A 199 -16.15 6.28 1.81
N PRO A 200 -15.88 4.99 1.59
CA PRO A 200 -14.60 4.53 1.05
C PRO A 200 -14.25 5.24 -0.26
N LEU A 201 -13.02 5.71 -0.39
CA LEU A 201 -12.49 6.21 -1.65
C LEU A 201 -11.69 5.10 -2.34
N LEU A 202 -12.41 4.24 -3.05
CA LEU A 202 -11.87 3.30 -4.01
C LEU A 202 -12.36 3.71 -5.40
N VAL A 203 -11.47 3.70 -6.39
CA VAL A 203 -11.82 3.84 -7.81
C VAL A 203 -11.92 2.42 -8.37
N PRO A 204 -13.11 1.80 -8.36
CA PRO A 204 -13.27 0.43 -8.78
C PRO A 204 -12.84 0.24 -10.24
N PRO A 205 -12.50 -1.01 -10.62
CA PRO A 205 -12.22 -1.33 -12.02
C PRO A 205 -13.52 -1.11 -12.81
N THR A 206 -13.61 0.07 -13.40
CA THR A 206 -14.72 0.52 -14.22
C THR A 206 -14.14 1.20 -15.45
N ALA A 207 -14.80 1.07 -16.59
CA ALA A 207 -14.43 1.78 -17.80
C ALA A 207 -14.64 3.31 -17.62
N ALA A 208 -15.71 3.69 -16.91
CA ALA A 208 -16.10 5.08 -16.65
C ALA A 208 -15.58 5.60 -15.30
N LYS A 209 -14.26 5.82 -15.19
CA LYS A 209 -13.63 6.32 -13.96
C LYS A 209 -13.81 7.83 -13.72
N SER A 210 -14.44 8.56 -14.65
CA SER A 210 -14.48 10.03 -14.67
C SER A 210 -15.12 10.66 -13.43
N THR A 211 -16.13 10.02 -12.85
CA THR A 211 -16.83 10.52 -11.66
C THR A 211 -15.91 10.54 -10.43
N PHE A 212 -15.01 9.57 -10.30
CA PHE A 212 -14.02 9.52 -9.22
C PHE A 212 -12.91 10.54 -9.39
N TYR A 213 -12.49 10.81 -10.63
CA TYR A 213 -11.51 11.85 -10.93
C TYR A 213 -12.10 13.27 -10.89
N SER A 214 -13.34 13.44 -10.45
CA SER A 214 -13.87 14.76 -10.10
C SER A 214 -13.21 15.35 -8.85
N ASN A 215 -12.59 14.53 -7.99
CA ASN A 215 -11.82 15.00 -6.85
C ASN A 215 -10.50 15.68 -7.28
N GLN A 216 -10.29 16.92 -6.84
CA GLN A 216 -9.11 17.73 -7.19
C GLN A 216 -7.80 17.15 -6.67
N SER A 217 -7.79 16.55 -5.47
CA SER A 217 -6.61 15.93 -4.88
C SER A 217 -6.18 14.70 -5.66
N LEU A 218 -7.13 13.84 -6.07
CA LEU A 218 -6.85 12.70 -6.95
C LEU A 218 -6.29 13.17 -8.30
N ARG A 219 -6.90 14.17 -8.96
CA ARG A 219 -6.36 14.70 -10.22
C ARG A 219 -4.95 15.27 -10.07
N ALA A 220 -4.68 15.96 -8.96
CA ALA A 220 -3.34 16.47 -8.68
C ALA A 220 -2.33 15.33 -8.50
N GLN A 221 -2.72 14.24 -7.83
CA GLN A 221 -1.88 13.05 -7.70
C GLN A 221 -1.61 12.39 -9.06
N TRP A 222 -2.64 12.19 -9.90
CA TRP A 222 -2.48 11.67 -11.27
C TRP A 222 -1.53 12.52 -12.11
N ARG A 223 -1.66 13.86 -12.05
CA ARG A 223 -0.73 14.77 -12.73
C ARG A 223 0.71 14.60 -12.23
N ARG A 224 0.91 14.48 -10.92
CA ARG A 224 2.25 14.28 -10.33
C ARG A 224 2.83 12.93 -10.72
N ALA A 225 2.04 11.86 -10.74
CA ALA A 225 2.46 10.54 -11.21
C ALA A 225 2.92 10.59 -12.67
N TYR A 226 2.15 11.24 -13.53
CA TYR A 226 2.53 11.48 -14.93
C TYR A 226 3.82 12.31 -15.07
N THR A 227 3.98 13.38 -14.28
CA THR A 227 5.23 14.15 -14.26
C THR A 227 6.41 13.28 -13.82
N SER A 228 6.25 12.42 -12.82
CA SER A 228 7.31 11.52 -12.37
C SER A 228 7.67 10.47 -13.43
N LEU A 229 6.70 9.90 -14.14
CA LEU A 229 6.97 8.98 -15.26
C LEU A 229 7.79 9.65 -16.37
N LYS A 230 7.50 10.91 -16.69
CA LYS A 230 8.24 11.70 -17.69
C LYS A 230 9.66 12.05 -17.30
N GLN A 231 9.95 12.09 -16.00
CA GLN A 231 11.25 12.47 -15.46
C GLN A 231 12.11 11.26 -15.11
N ALA A 232 11.53 10.06 -15.18
CA ALA A 232 12.25 8.83 -14.89
C ALA A 232 13.18 8.47 -16.04
N ASP A 233 14.37 7.99 -15.71
CA ASP A 233 15.31 7.40 -16.67
C ASP A 233 14.92 5.93 -16.95
N GLU A 234 14.33 5.26 -15.96
CA GLU A 234 13.94 3.85 -16.03
C GLU A 234 12.48 3.62 -15.63
N LEU A 235 11.84 2.63 -16.26
CA LEU A 235 10.50 2.17 -15.90
C LEU A 235 10.53 0.71 -15.46
N VAL A 236 10.19 0.46 -14.20
CA VAL A 236 10.00 -0.90 -13.66
C VAL A 236 8.51 -1.18 -13.46
N VAL A 237 8.02 -2.23 -14.11
CA VAL A 237 6.64 -2.68 -14.03
C VAL A 237 6.57 -4.00 -13.27
N LEU A 238 5.95 -3.97 -12.08
CA LEU A 238 5.83 -5.13 -11.20
C LEU A 238 4.38 -5.65 -11.20
N GLY A 239 4.14 -6.83 -11.79
CA GLY A 239 2.86 -7.53 -11.72
C GLY A 239 1.66 -6.78 -12.30
N PHE A 240 1.88 -5.77 -13.15
CA PHE A 240 0.79 -5.05 -13.81
C PHE A 240 0.50 -5.68 -15.18
N SER A 241 -0.72 -6.21 -15.33
CA SER A 241 -1.08 -7.00 -16.50
C SER A 241 -1.27 -6.19 -17.80
N PHE A 242 -1.24 -4.85 -17.74
CA PHE A 242 -1.55 -3.96 -18.87
C PHE A 242 -2.87 -4.32 -19.59
N PRO A 243 -4.00 -4.41 -18.86
CA PRO A 243 -5.26 -4.79 -19.48
C PRO A 243 -5.64 -3.79 -20.59
N PRO A 244 -6.18 -4.23 -21.74
CA PRO A 244 -6.59 -3.33 -22.82
C PRO A 244 -7.66 -2.31 -22.39
N SER A 245 -8.48 -2.64 -21.38
CA SER A 245 -9.51 -1.78 -20.81
C SER A 245 -8.94 -0.56 -20.08
N ASP A 246 -7.71 -0.62 -19.55
CA ASP A 246 -7.10 0.49 -18.81
C ASP A 246 -6.42 1.51 -19.73
N VAL A 247 -7.25 2.12 -20.59
CA VAL A 247 -6.83 3.08 -21.62
C VAL A 247 -6.05 4.24 -21.02
N GLN A 248 -6.44 4.71 -19.84
CA GLN A 248 -5.85 5.89 -19.20
C GLN A 248 -4.39 5.63 -18.80
N VAL A 249 -4.11 4.49 -18.17
CA VAL A 249 -2.75 4.11 -17.77
C VAL A 249 -1.88 3.84 -19.00
N ARG A 250 -2.43 3.13 -20.00
CA ARG A 250 -1.72 2.87 -21.27
C ARG A 250 -1.33 4.17 -21.98
N GLN A 251 -2.25 5.13 -22.06
CA GLN A 251 -1.98 6.45 -22.63
C GLN A 251 -0.98 7.24 -21.80
N MET A 252 -1.09 7.20 -20.47
CA MET A 252 -0.15 7.87 -19.57
C MET A 252 1.28 7.37 -19.79
N ILE A 253 1.47 6.05 -19.89
CA ILE A 253 2.77 5.42 -20.14
C ILE A 253 3.30 5.78 -21.54
N LEU A 254 2.49 5.61 -22.58
CA LEU A 254 2.86 5.95 -23.96
C LEU A 254 3.31 7.41 -24.11
N LEU A 255 2.64 8.33 -23.40
CA LEU A 255 2.93 9.76 -23.43
C LEU A 255 4.05 10.20 -22.46
N SER A 256 4.61 9.28 -21.69
CA SER A 256 5.66 9.57 -20.70
C SER A 256 7.07 9.21 -21.19
N GLY A 257 7.22 8.09 -21.89
CA GLY A 257 8.50 7.63 -22.41
C GLY A 257 9.02 8.46 -23.60
N PRO A 258 10.14 8.03 -24.21
CA PRO A 258 10.87 6.78 -23.95
C PRO A 258 11.69 6.81 -22.65
N TRP A 259 12.13 5.63 -22.21
CA TRP A 259 13.04 5.43 -21.08
C TRP A 259 14.34 4.80 -21.56
N ASP A 260 15.42 4.88 -20.78
CA ASP A 260 16.67 4.20 -21.09
C ASP A 260 16.53 2.68 -20.92
N LEU A 261 15.82 2.26 -19.87
CA LEU A 261 15.52 0.86 -19.59
C LEU A 261 14.08 0.66 -19.15
N VAL A 262 13.42 -0.37 -19.69
CA VAL A 262 12.13 -0.84 -19.21
C VAL A 262 12.26 -2.26 -18.67
N THR A 263 11.88 -2.47 -17.41
CA THR A 263 11.87 -3.79 -16.79
C THR A 263 10.44 -4.24 -16.54
N VAL A 264 10.09 -5.46 -16.96
CA VAL A 264 8.79 -6.08 -16.70
C VAL A 264 8.96 -7.32 -15.85
N VAL A 265 8.34 -7.32 -14.67
CA VAL A 265 8.41 -8.43 -13.72
C VAL A 265 7.04 -9.06 -13.60
N ASP A 266 6.85 -10.21 -14.23
CA ASP A 266 5.59 -10.96 -14.21
C ASP A 266 5.85 -12.44 -14.52
N PRO A 267 5.19 -13.39 -13.83
CA PRO A 267 5.30 -14.82 -14.16
C PRO A 267 4.83 -15.15 -15.59
N SER A 268 3.90 -14.36 -16.12
CA SER A 268 3.41 -14.48 -17.48
C SER A 268 4.25 -13.62 -18.44
N PRO A 269 4.56 -14.10 -19.66
CA PRO A 269 5.23 -13.29 -20.66
C PRO A 269 4.29 -12.25 -21.32
N GLU A 270 2.97 -12.35 -21.08
CA GLU A 270 1.95 -11.53 -21.72
C GLU A 270 2.08 -10.02 -21.44
N PRO A 271 2.32 -9.56 -20.19
CA PRO A 271 2.50 -8.13 -19.93
C PRO A 271 3.71 -7.56 -20.65
N ALA A 272 4.84 -8.30 -20.70
CA ALA A 272 6.02 -7.87 -21.44
C ALA A 272 5.74 -7.74 -22.95
N ARG A 273 4.93 -8.64 -23.52
CA ARG A 273 4.45 -8.51 -24.91
C ARG A 273 3.62 -7.24 -25.10
N ARG A 274 2.66 -6.98 -24.21
CA ARG A 274 1.79 -5.79 -24.27
C ARG A 274 2.56 -4.48 -24.09
N VAL A 275 3.60 -4.46 -23.27
CA VAL A 275 4.50 -3.31 -23.12
C VAL A 275 5.28 -3.07 -24.41
N ARG A 276 5.82 -4.12 -25.03
CA ARG A 276 6.52 -4.01 -26.31
C ARG A 276 5.62 -3.51 -27.43
N GLU A 277 4.38 -4.02 -27.51
CA GLU A 277 3.36 -3.52 -28.45
C GLU A 277 3.00 -2.05 -28.20
N LEU A 278 3.02 -1.61 -26.93
CA LEU A 278 2.69 -0.24 -26.56
C LEU A 278 3.83 0.75 -26.86
N LEU A 279 5.08 0.40 -26.51
CA LEU A 279 6.24 1.30 -26.60
C LEU A 279 7.00 1.18 -27.92
N GLY A 280 6.79 0.10 -28.67
CA GLY A 280 7.50 -0.19 -29.92
C GLY A 280 8.85 -0.88 -29.71
N ASP A 281 9.42 -1.38 -30.80
CA ASP A 281 10.62 -2.24 -30.78
C ASP A 281 11.93 -1.49 -30.48
N SER A 282 11.91 -0.15 -30.48
CA SER A 282 13.09 0.65 -30.15
C SER A 282 13.39 0.70 -28.65
N GLN A 283 12.44 0.27 -27.81
CA GLN A 283 12.60 0.30 -26.36
C GLN A 283 13.29 -0.98 -25.88
N GLU A 284 14.39 -0.84 -25.13
CA GLU A 284 15.01 -1.97 -24.45
C GLU A 284 14.10 -2.45 -23.30
N ILE A 285 13.74 -3.74 -23.35
CA ILE A 285 12.86 -4.37 -22.35
C ILE A 285 13.54 -5.59 -21.73
N GLN A 286 13.85 -5.50 -20.44
CA GLN A 286 14.27 -6.61 -19.59
C GLN A 286 13.07 -7.27 -18.92
N THR A 287 13.15 -8.58 -18.66
CA THR A 287 12.06 -9.34 -18.02
C THR A 287 12.56 -10.22 -16.89
N PHE A 288 11.75 -10.33 -15.83
CA PHE A 288 11.96 -11.26 -14.71
C PHE A 288 10.68 -12.05 -14.46
N GLY A 289 10.80 -13.33 -14.06
CA GLY A 289 9.64 -14.20 -13.81
C GLY A 289 8.99 -13.99 -12.44
N SER A 290 9.66 -13.29 -11.52
CA SER A 290 9.11 -12.98 -10.19
C SER A 290 9.77 -11.76 -9.57
N VAL A 291 9.07 -11.13 -8.62
CA VAL A 291 9.63 -10.03 -7.82
C VAL A 291 10.83 -10.49 -6.99
N LEU A 292 10.82 -11.75 -6.53
CA LEU A 292 11.95 -12.33 -5.82
C LEU A 292 13.20 -12.33 -6.71
N GLU A 293 13.10 -12.89 -7.93
CA GLU A 293 14.20 -12.93 -8.90
C GLU A 293 14.71 -11.52 -9.24
N TYR A 294 13.79 -10.57 -9.44
CA TYR A 294 14.14 -9.17 -9.63
C TYR A 294 14.95 -8.63 -8.44
N THR A 295 14.44 -8.77 -7.21
CA THR A 295 15.13 -8.29 -6.00
C THR A 295 16.45 -9.01 -5.73
N ASP A 296 16.60 -10.28 -6.13
CA ASP A 296 17.86 -11.03 -6.00
C ASP A 296 18.96 -10.47 -6.90
N VAL A 297 18.57 -9.85 -8.03
CA VAL A 297 19.50 -9.23 -8.97
C VAL A 297 19.73 -7.75 -8.66
N THR A 298 18.71 -7.02 -8.23
CA THR A 298 18.75 -5.56 -8.11
C THR A 298 18.95 -5.05 -6.70
N SER A 299 18.83 -5.89 -5.68
CA SER A 299 18.97 -5.47 -4.28
C SER A 299 20.01 -6.33 -3.57
N GLY A 300 20.80 -5.75 -2.69
CA GLY A 300 21.65 -6.51 -1.79
C GLY A 300 20.89 -7.40 -0.81
N ASP A 301 21.61 -8.31 -0.15
CA ASP A 301 21.08 -9.19 0.89
C ASP A 301 20.90 -8.45 2.22
N ILE A 302 19.77 -8.68 2.90
CA ILE A 302 19.59 -8.25 4.29
C ILE A 302 20.23 -9.30 5.20
N VAL A 303 21.30 -8.91 5.89
CA VAL A 303 22.10 -9.71 6.82
C VAL A 303 21.42 -9.83 8.19
N SER A 304 20.77 -8.76 8.65
CA SER A 304 19.94 -8.79 9.86
C SER A 304 18.83 -7.74 9.79
N TRP A 305 17.73 -8.05 10.46
CA TRP A 305 16.58 -7.16 10.57
C TRP A 305 15.98 -7.32 11.97
N GLY A 306 15.86 -6.23 12.73
CA GLY A 306 15.35 -6.29 14.09
C GLY A 306 15.25 -4.91 14.74
N THR A 307 15.23 -4.89 16.07
CA THR A 307 15.36 -3.66 16.85
C THR A 307 16.56 -3.76 17.78
N ASP A 308 17.50 -2.83 17.68
CA ASP A 308 18.57 -2.68 18.66
C ASP A 308 18.14 -1.71 19.76
N ARG A 309 18.60 -1.90 20.99
CA ARG A 309 18.39 -0.93 22.06
C ARG A 309 19.60 0.00 22.11
N ASP A 310 19.38 1.29 21.88
CA ASP A 310 20.44 2.26 22.05
C ASP A 310 20.89 2.36 23.52
N GLY A 311 22.00 3.06 23.76
CA GLY A 311 22.54 3.30 25.11
C GLY A 311 21.58 4.06 26.04
N ASP A 312 20.49 4.61 25.50
CA ASP A 312 19.45 5.37 26.20
C ASP A 312 18.18 4.53 26.44
N GLY A 313 18.16 3.25 26.03
CA GLY A 313 17.09 2.29 26.29
C GLY A 313 15.95 2.25 25.25
N TYR A 314 16.04 2.99 24.14
CA TYR A 314 15.04 3.00 23.07
C TYR A 314 15.28 1.90 22.04
N SER A 315 14.23 1.17 21.68
CA SER A 315 14.25 0.23 20.55
C SER A 315 14.32 0.99 19.22
N ARG A 316 15.35 0.71 18.43
CA ARG A 316 15.62 1.32 17.13
C ARG A 316 15.64 0.25 16.05
N PRO A 317 15.00 0.45 14.89
CA PRO A 317 15.11 -0.47 13.77
C PRO A 317 16.60 -0.64 13.40
N LEU A 318 17.08 -1.87 13.42
CA LEU A 318 18.39 -2.25 12.92
C LEU A 318 18.18 -3.08 11.66
N VAL A 319 18.76 -2.60 10.56
CA VAL A 319 18.95 -3.42 9.37
C VAL A 319 20.46 -3.52 9.15
N THR A 320 20.96 -4.68 8.78
CA THR A 320 22.32 -4.78 8.23
C THR A 320 22.22 -5.45 6.88
N SER A 321 23.04 -5.01 5.93
CA SER A 321 23.09 -5.57 4.58
C SER A 321 24.53 -5.76 4.15
N ASN A 322 24.77 -6.73 3.26
CA ASN A 322 26.06 -6.95 2.61
C ASN A 322 26.30 -6.00 1.42
N ASP A 323 25.32 -5.16 1.13
CA ASP A 323 25.37 -4.14 0.10
C ASP A 323 25.51 -2.78 0.78
N ASP A 324 26.60 -2.07 0.45
CA ASP A 324 26.92 -0.76 1.03
C ASP A 324 25.78 0.25 0.84
N THR A 325 25.00 0.12 -0.25
CA THR A 325 23.86 0.99 -0.53
C THR A 325 22.68 0.73 0.42
N LEU A 326 22.40 -0.54 0.75
CA LEU A 326 21.41 -0.91 1.76
C LEU A 326 21.94 -0.70 3.20
N ALA A 327 23.27 -0.78 3.41
CA ALA A 327 23.92 -0.52 4.68
C ALA A 327 23.90 0.98 5.03
N GLU A 328 24.13 1.89 4.08
CA GLU A 328 23.93 3.34 4.30
C GLU A 328 22.49 3.63 4.69
N VAL A 329 21.55 3.10 3.92
CA VAL A 329 20.12 3.19 4.17
C VAL A 329 19.82 2.69 5.58
N ALA A 330 20.34 1.53 5.98
CA ALA A 330 20.13 0.94 7.29
C ALA A 330 20.86 1.60 8.48
N GLN A 331 21.99 2.28 8.24
CA GLN A 331 22.85 2.89 9.27
C GLN A 331 22.67 4.40 9.43
N LEU A 332 21.79 5.07 8.68
CA LEU A 332 21.61 6.53 8.70
C LEU A 332 21.01 7.07 10.03
N ARG A 333 21.92 7.19 11.01
CA ARG A 333 22.17 8.14 12.11
C ARG A 333 21.01 9.05 12.56
N ASN A 334 20.69 9.16 13.85
CA ASN A 334 21.53 9.44 15.03
C ASN A 334 22.35 10.76 15.01
N SER A 335 21.95 11.76 14.22
CA SER A 335 22.54 13.11 14.28
C SER A 335 21.58 14.22 14.75
N GLY A 336 20.38 13.90 15.24
CA GLY A 336 19.58 14.83 16.03
C GLY A 336 20.06 14.81 17.49
N THR A 337 20.68 15.88 17.96
CA THR A 337 21.11 16.01 19.35
C THR A 337 19.97 15.70 20.34
N PRO A 338 20.18 14.90 21.41
CA PRO A 338 19.17 14.59 22.43
C PRO A 338 18.60 15.80 23.19
N ARG A 339 19.25 16.97 23.11
CA ARG A 339 19.00 18.12 24.00
C ARG A 339 17.64 18.80 23.87
N ASP A 340 16.91 18.60 22.77
CA ASP A 340 15.60 19.23 22.58
C ASP A 340 14.43 18.38 23.12
N TRP A 341 14.66 17.10 23.41
CA TRP A 341 13.63 16.19 23.93
C TRP A 341 13.49 16.28 25.47
N ASP A 342 14.58 16.52 26.19
CA ASP A 342 14.60 16.49 27.66
C ASP A 342 13.80 17.63 28.30
N ARG A 343 13.78 18.83 27.70
CA ARG A 343 13.01 19.97 28.25
C ARG A 343 11.49 19.79 28.16
N ALA A 344 11.00 19.02 27.19
CA ALA A 344 9.56 18.79 27.03
C ALA A 344 9.04 17.67 27.97
N ARG A 345 9.92 16.73 28.38
CA ARG A 345 9.58 15.62 29.27
C ARG A 345 9.77 15.94 30.75
N GLU A 346 10.81 16.67 31.14
CA GLU A 346 11.03 17.04 32.56
C GLU A 346 9.95 17.97 33.13
N ALA A 347 9.18 18.66 32.29
CA ALA A 347 8.10 19.52 32.77
C ALA A 347 6.82 18.77 33.18
N ASN A 348 6.63 17.50 32.80
CA ASN A 348 5.34 16.80 32.95
C ASN A 348 5.43 15.33 33.42
N PHE A 349 6.59 14.82 33.81
CA PHE A 349 6.76 13.42 34.25
C PHE A 349 7.23 13.30 35.70
N THR A 350 6.54 13.99 36.61
CA THR A 350 6.69 13.82 38.05
C THR A 350 5.35 13.48 38.68
N GLU A 351 4.72 12.38 38.25
CA GLU A 351 3.76 11.59 39.03
C GLU A 351 3.26 10.42 38.16
N SER A 352 3.28 9.20 38.72
CA SER A 352 2.82 7.95 38.11
C SER A 352 3.84 7.18 37.25
N ILE A 353 4.68 6.39 37.92
CA ILE A 353 4.71 4.91 37.86
C ILE A 353 5.97 4.50 38.64
N ALA A 354 5.79 4.41 39.95
CA ALA A 354 6.71 3.74 40.87
C ALA A 354 5.95 2.58 41.49
N ALA A 355 5.62 1.57 40.68
CA ALA A 355 5.19 0.27 41.15
C ALA A 355 5.31 -0.71 39.97
N GLU A 356 5.87 -1.88 40.24
CA GLU A 356 5.99 -3.02 39.34
C GLU A 356 7.05 -2.88 38.23
N PHE A 357 8.29 -3.28 38.57
CA PHE A 357 8.96 -4.42 37.93
C PHE A 357 10.29 -4.64 38.66
N VAL A 358 10.21 -5.32 39.80
CA VAL A 358 11.36 -5.93 40.47
C VAL A 358 11.39 -7.40 40.08
N GLY A 359 12.48 -7.82 39.44
CA GLY A 359 12.97 -9.20 39.54
C GLY A 359 13.13 -9.95 38.21
N GLY A 360 14.37 -10.30 37.89
CA GLY A 360 14.68 -11.50 37.09
C GLY A 360 15.60 -11.30 35.90
N ARG A 361 16.92 -11.40 36.13
CA ARG A 361 17.93 -11.68 35.09
C ARG A 361 17.80 -13.13 34.62
N TYR A 362 18.11 -13.43 33.35
CA TYR A 362 19.14 -14.41 32.96
C TYR A 362 19.44 -14.35 31.45
N SER A 363 20.73 -14.28 31.14
CA SER A 363 21.37 -14.54 29.86
C SER A 363 21.55 -16.05 29.65
N GLU A 364 21.46 -16.56 28.43
CA GLU A 364 22.40 -17.55 27.89
C GLU A 364 22.21 -17.79 26.39
N SER A 365 23.34 -17.91 25.69
CA SER A 365 23.50 -18.26 24.29
C SER A 365 23.25 -19.74 24.04
N ILE A 366 22.56 -20.11 22.96
CA ILE A 366 22.70 -21.45 22.36
C ILE A 366 22.67 -21.33 20.84
N SER A 367 23.86 -21.30 20.25
CA SER A 367 24.17 -21.90 18.96
C SER A 367 24.26 -23.42 19.10
N ASP A 368 23.89 -24.15 18.03
CA ASP A 368 23.97 -25.60 17.82
C ASP A 368 22.89 -26.50 18.43
N GLN A 369 21.97 -26.91 17.54
CA GLN A 369 21.24 -28.20 17.41
C GLN A 369 19.89 -27.87 16.74
N PHE A 370 19.57 -28.26 15.51
CA PHE A 370 19.57 -29.61 14.96
C PHE A 370 19.71 -29.61 13.44
N ALA A 371 20.68 -30.40 12.95
CA ALA A 371 20.64 -31.04 11.64
C ALA A 371 19.88 -32.36 11.75
N HIS A 372 19.32 -32.79 10.61
CA HIS A 372 18.56 -34.04 10.33
C HIS A 372 17.06 -34.05 10.65
N ARG A 373 16.28 -33.63 9.65
CA ARG A 373 15.26 -34.49 9.02
C ARG A 373 15.05 -34.07 7.56
N ALA A 374 15.63 -34.87 6.66
CA ALA A 374 15.24 -34.91 5.27
C ALA A 374 14.09 -35.93 5.16
N GLU A 375 12.94 -35.47 4.71
CA GLU A 375 12.03 -36.17 3.80
C GLU A 375 10.96 -35.16 3.39
N SER A 376 11.12 -34.65 2.17
CA SER A 376 10.16 -33.78 1.51
C SER A 376 8.96 -34.59 1.06
N PRO A 377 7.77 -34.00 1.13
CA PRO A 377 6.89 -33.97 -0.03
C PRO A 377 6.73 -32.51 -0.45
N PHE A 378 7.44 -32.13 -1.50
CA PHE A 378 7.09 -30.95 -2.30
C PHE A 378 5.64 -31.10 -2.79
N SER A 379 4.78 -30.18 -2.37
CA SER A 379 3.73 -29.64 -3.24
C SER A 379 3.92 -28.14 -3.22
N SER A 380 4.57 -27.66 -4.26
CA SER A 380 4.47 -26.29 -4.77
C SER A 380 3.02 -25.81 -4.70
N ASP A 381 2.77 -24.71 -3.98
CA ASP A 381 1.78 -23.67 -4.31
C ASP A 381 1.66 -22.67 -3.15
N LEU A 382 2.47 -21.62 -3.19
CA LEU A 382 2.22 -20.35 -2.52
C LEU A 382 2.78 -19.26 -3.46
N ARG A 383 1.93 -18.84 -4.40
CA ARG A 383 2.23 -17.85 -5.44
C ARG A 383 1.45 -16.56 -5.17
N TYR A 384 1.90 -15.61 -4.34
CA TYR A 384 1.20 -14.31 -4.29
C TYR A 384 2.12 -13.10 -3.98
N LEU A 385 2.28 -12.25 -5.01
CA LEU A 385 2.22 -10.79 -4.92
C LEU A 385 1.63 -10.31 -6.26
N PHE A 386 0.44 -9.70 -6.27
CA PHE A 386 -0.19 -9.23 -7.51
C PHE A 386 -0.97 -7.93 -7.27
N VAL A 387 -0.95 -7.05 -8.27
CA VAL A 387 -1.97 -6.00 -8.46
C VAL A 387 -2.31 -5.79 -9.95
N PRO A 388 -3.53 -6.11 -10.43
CA PRO A 388 -4.42 -7.25 -10.21
C PRO A 388 -4.56 -8.13 -11.47
N ARG A 389 -4.67 -9.44 -11.27
CA ARG A 389 -5.90 -10.21 -11.43
C ARG A 389 -6.02 -11.15 -10.24
#